data_AF-A0A4Y1ZID5-F1
#
_entry.id   AF-A0A4Y1ZID5-F1
#
_cell.length_a   1.000
_cell.length_b   1.000
_cell.length_c   1.000
_cell.angle_alpha   90.00
_cell.angle_beta   90.00
_cell.angle_gamma   90.00
#
_symmetry.space_group_name_H-M   'P 1'
#
loop_
_entity.id
_entity.type
_entity.pdbx_description
1 polymer ?
#
loop_
_entity_poly.entity_id
_entity_poly.type
_entity_poly.pdbx_seq_one_letter_code
_entity_poly.pdbx_strand_id
1 'polypeptide(L)'
;MRKQPKKLIAGLLTATFLIVGAGNVSAKPIDAFGKNQTYGVSHITRYDMSKIPDQQGNERFEVPQFDESTIENLPSAVGKDKDGNEIDLDVWDSWPLQNADGTVANYKGYNLVFALAGDPKVGSDTFIYLFYQKKGDTSIDSWKNAGRVSKRMIT
;
A
#
# COMPACT_ATOMS: atom_id res chain seq x y z
N MET A 1 -13.38 -76.28 19.63
CA MET A 1 -13.62 -76.17 21.09
C MET A 1 -12.66 -75.12 21.67
N ARG A 2 -13.15 -74.27 22.59
CA ARG A 2 -12.49 -73.28 23.48
C ARG A 2 -11.12 -72.62 23.16
N LYS A 3 -11.09 -71.30 23.42
CA LYS A 3 -9.98 -70.34 23.35
C LYS A 3 -8.89 -70.61 24.41
N GLN A 4 -7.64 -70.23 24.13
CA GLN A 4 -6.58 -70.04 25.14
C GLN A 4 -6.50 -68.57 25.62
N PRO A 5 -6.18 -68.27 26.90
CA PRO A 5 -6.39 -66.94 27.48
C PRO A 5 -5.13 -66.06 27.65
N LYS A 6 -5.33 -64.77 27.32
CA LYS A 6 -4.87 -63.51 27.97
C LYS A 6 -3.68 -63.50 28.96
N LYS A 7 -2.74 -62.59 28.63
CA LYS A 7 -2.09 -61.52 29.44
C LYS A 7 -1.29 -61.87 30.72
N LEU A 8 -0.19 -61.15 30.91
CA LEU A 8 0.24 -60.72 32.26
C LEU A 8 0.83 -59.29 32.31
N ILE A 9 2.06 -59.08 32.79
CA ILE A 9 2.47 -57.94 33.66
C ILE A 9 3.94 -57.53 33.43
N ALA A 10 4.42 -56.29 33.60
CA ALA A 10 3.78 -54.95 33.74
C ALA A 10 4.84 -53.83 33.55
N GLY A 11 4.48 -52.55 33.80
CA GLY A 11 5.40 -51.40 33.75
C GLY A 11 4.78 -50.09 34.26
N LEU A 12 4.24 -50.09 35.49
CA LEU A 12 3.68 -48.90 36.12
C LEU A 12 4.78 -48.09 36.83
N LEU A 13 4.83 -46.78 36.60
CA LEU A 13 5.58 -45.84 37.44
C LEU A 13 4.66 -44.65 37.76
N THR A 14 4.20 -44.62 39.01
CA THR A 14 3.22 -43.66 39.55
C THR A 14 3.83 -42.79 40.65
N ALA A 15 3.68 -41.46 40.54
CA ALA A 15 3.30 -40.55 41.64
C ALA A 15 3.19 -39.12 41.07
N THR A 16 1.99 -38.56 40.82
CA THR A 16 1.07 -37.91 41.78
C THR A 16 1.57 -36.56 42.31
N PHE A 17 0.88 -35.47 41.95
CA PHE A 17 0.80 -34.26 42.78
C PHE A 17 -0.61 -33.64 42.76
N LEU A 18 -1.22 -33.64 43.96
CA LEU A 18 -2.32 -32.79 44.46
C LEU A 18 -3.73 -32.87 43.85
N ILE A 19 -4.69 -33.19 44.72
CA ILE A 19 -6.12 -32.93 44.61
C ILE A 19 -6.50 -31.98 45.77
N VAL A 20 -7.65 -31.29 45.63
CA VAL A 20 -8.40 -30.54 46.65
C VAL A 20 -8.07 -29.04 46.77
N GLY A 21 -8.67 -28.28 45.85
CA GLY A 21 -9.09 -26.88 46.05
C GLY A 21 -10.42 -26.71 45.32
N ALA A 22 -11.51 -26.43 46.03
CA ALA A 22 -12.86 -26.48 45.45
C ALA A 22 -13.09 -25.34 44.45
N GLY A 23 -13.49 -25.69 43.23
CA GLY A 23 -13.77 -24.73 42.18
C GLY A 23 -13.07 -25.11 40.87
N ASN A 24 -13.71 -25.97 40.08
CA ASN A 24 -13.42 -26.03 38.65
C ASN A 24 -13.90 -24.72 38.01
N VAL A 25 -13.16 -23.63 38.19
CA VAL A 25 -13.17 -22.51 37.25
C VAL A 25 -12.44 -23.00 36.01
N SER A 26 -13.10 -23.91 35.30
CA SER A 26 -12.85 -24.10 33.89
C SER A 26 -13.15 -22.73 33.28
N ALA A 27 -12.09 -21.99 32.96
CA ALA A 27 -12.23 -20.78 32.19
C ALA A 27 -13.03 -21.18 30.95
N LYS A 28 -14.22 -20.58 30.75
CA LYS A 28 -14.99 -20.79 29.53
C LYS A 28 -13.99 -20.62 28.39
N PRO A 29 -13.82 -21.62 27.50
CA PRO A 29 -12.96 -21.44 26.34
C PRO A 29 -13.49 -20.20 25.63
N ILE A 30 -12.69 -19.14 25.60
CA ILE A 30 -13.02 -17.94 24.85
C ILE A 30 -13.06 -18.43 23.40
N ASP A 31 -14.24 -18.34 22.79
CA ASP A 31 -14.58 -18.94 21.49
C ASP A 31 -13.39 -18.79 20.53
N ALA A 32 -12.62 -19.88 20.33
CA ALA A 32 -11.27 -19.80 19.76
C ALA A 32 -11.26 -19.31 18.30
N PHE A 33 -12.45 -19.27 17.68
CA PHE A 33 -12.74 -18.63 16.41
C PHE A 33 -14.13 -17.98 16.51
N GLY A 34 -14.25 -16.70 16.15
CA GLY A 34 -15.53 -16.15 15.67
C GLY A 34 -16.32 -15.21 16.59
N LYS A 35 -15.70 -14.19 17.19
CA LYS A 35 -16.43 -12.93 17.42
C LYS A 35 -16.29 -12.05 16.18
N ASN A 36 -17.40 -11.78 15.49
CA ASN A 36 -17.46 -10.85 14.36
C ASN A 36 -17.33 -9.40 14.88
N GLN A 37 -16.11 -9.00 15.23
CA GLN A 37 -15.80 -7.67 15.74
C GLN A 37 -15.39 -6.75 14.59
N THR A 38 -16.30 -5.86 14.20
CA THR A 38 -16.04 -4.84 13.18
C THR A 38 -15.36 -3.59 13.74
N TYR A 39 -15.29 -3.45 15.07
CA TYR A 39 -14.73 -2.28 15.79
C TYR A 39 -15.29 -0.91 15.36
N GLY A 40 -16.47 -0.88 14.74
CA GLY A 40 -17.08 0.35 14.22
C GLY A 40 -16.42 0.89 12.94
N VAL A 41 -15.57 0.11 12.27
CA VAL A 41 -14.91 0.47 11.00
C VAL A 41 -15.26 -0.53 9.89
N SER A 42 -15.12 -0.09 8.64
CA SER A 42 -15.22 -0.94 7.46
C SER A 42 -13.99 -1.83 7.30
N HIS A 43 -14.16 -3.00 6.68
CA HIS A 43 -13.09 -3.98 6.46
C HIS A 43 -13.04 -4.38 4.99
N ILE A 44 -11.84 -4.43 4.40
CA ILE A 44 -11.62 -5.10 3.12
C ILE A 44 -11.54 -6.60 3.43
N THR A 45 -12.61 -7.36 3.16
CA THR A 45 -12.69 -8.76 3.62
C THR A 45 -12.03 -9.73 2.64
N ARG A 46 -11.64 -10.91 3.15
CA ARG A 46 -11.17 -12.02 2.31
C ARG A 46 -12.21 -12.46 1.28
N TYR A 47 -13.50 -12.33 1.59
CA TYR A 47 -14.57 -12.66 0.66
C TYR A 47 -14.59 -11.68 -0.52
N ASP A 48 -14.57 -10.38 -0.25
CA ASP A 48 -14.59 -9.33 -1.28
C ASP A 48 -13.37 -9.44 -2.19
N MET A 49 -12.17 -9.58 -1.59
CA MET A 49 -10.93 -9.76 -2.35
C MET A 49 -10.95 -11.04 -3.22
N SER A 50 -11.64 -12.10 -2.79
CA SER A 50 -11.81 -13.32 -3.59
C SER A 50 -12.70 -13.16 -4.83
N LYS A 51 -13.41 -12.03 -4.97
CA LYS A 51 -14.22 -11.72 -6.16
C LYS A 51 -13.47 -10.93 -7.22
N ILE A 52 -12.36 -10.28 -6.85
CA ILE A 52 -11.57 -9.46 -7.78
C ILE A 52 -11.06 -10.26 -8.99
N PRO A 53 -10.51 -11.49 -8.87
CA PRO A 53 -10.02 -12.24 -10.03
C PRO A 53 -11.08 -12.52 -11.10
N ASP A 54 -12.34 -12.76 -10.68
CA ASP A 54 -13.47 -12.98 -11.60
C ASP A 54 -14.04 -11.66 -12.16
N GLN A 55 -13.80 -10.53 -11.49
CA GLN A 55 -14.34 -9.21 -11.85
C GLN A 55 -13.37 -8.34 -12.65
N GLN A 56 -12.06 -8.50 -12.45
CA GLN A 56 -11.03 -7.60 -13.01
C GLN A 56 -10.93 -7.64 -14.54
N GLY A 57 -11.42 -8.70 -15.19
CA GLY A 57 -11.51 -8.83 -16.66
C GLY A 57 -12.75 -8.18 -17.28
N ASN A 58 -13.37 -7.22 -16.60
CA ASN A 58 -14.51 -6.45 -17.09
C ASN A 58 -14.04 -5.05 -17.42
N GLU A 59 -14.31 -4.58 -18.64
CA GLU A 59 -13.91 -3.26 -19.16
C GLU A 59 -14.21 -2.07 -18.22
N ARG A 60 -15.21 -2.18 -17.34
CA ARG A 60 -15.53 -1.16 -16.31
C ARG A 60 -14.42 -0.98 -15.26
N PHE A 61 -13.61 -2.01 -15.03
CA PHE A 61 -12.59 -2.08 -13.98
C PHE A 61 -11.17 -2.19 -14.53
N GLU A 62 -11.02 -2.37 -15.85
CA GLU A 62 -9.73 -2.39 -16.53
C GLU A 62 -9.19 -0.97 -16.76
N VAL A 63 -7.87 -0.83 -16.68
CA VAL A 63 -7.20 0.38 -17.16
C VAL A 63 -7.20 0.32 -18.70
N PRO A 64 -7.65 1.37 -19.41
CA PRO A 64 -7.63 1.39 -20.86
C PRO A 64 -6.23 1.13 -21.42
N GLN A 65 -6.16 0.49 -22.59
CA GLN A 65 -4.91 0.39 -23.34
C GLN A 65 -4.47 1.79 -23.80
N PHE A 66 -3.18 2.09 -23.65
CA PHE A 66 -2.56 3.33 -24.12
C PHE A 66 -1.76 3.06 -25.40
N ASP A 67 -1.70 4.05 -26.30
CA ASP A 67 -0.81 3.99 -27.46
C ASP A 67 0.61 4.34 -27.01
N GLU A 68 1.46 3.32 -26.90
CA GLU A 68 2.86 3.45 -26.50
C GLU A 68 3.65 4.47 -27.33
N SER A 69 3.28 4.68 -28.60
CA SER A 69 3.94 5.66 -29.48
C SER A 69 3.61 7.13 -29.15
N THR A 70 2.63 7.35 -28.27
CA THR A 70 2.22 8.69 -27.78
C THR A 70 2.71 8.99 -26.36
N ILE A 71 3.44 8.06 -25.74
CA ILE A 71 3.96 8.24 -24.37
C ILE A 71 5.32 8.92 -24.43
N GLU A 72 5.41 10.07 -23.75
CA GLU A 72 6.60 10.92 -23.74
C GLU A 72 7.09 11.14 -22.29
N ASN A 73 8.41 11.28 -22.13
CA ASN A 73 8.98 11.76 -20.86
C ASN A 73 8.53 13.20 -20.62
N LEU A 74 8.26 13.56 -19.37
CA LEU A 74 7.91 14.93 -18.99
C LEU A 74 9.09 15.88 -19.27
N PRO A 75 9.05 16.80 -20.25
CA PRO A 75 10.26 17.50 -20.72
C PRO A 75 10.88 18.45 -19.70
N SER A 76 10.15 18.82 -18.65
CA SER A 76 10.65 19.64 -17.54
C SER A 76 11.10 18.83 -16.32
N ALA A 77 11.02 17.49 -16.35
CA ALA A 77 11.50 16.60 -15.29
C ALA A 77 13.05 16.49 -15.28
N VAL A 78 13.73 17.63 -15.35
CA VAL A 78 15.19 17.74 -15.33
C VAL A 78 15.64 18.17 -13.94
N GLY A 79 16.67 17.52 -13.43
CA GLY A 79 17.21 17.72 -12.08
C GLY A 79 18.73 17.77 -12.06
N LYS A 80 19.30 17.58 -10.86
CA LYS A 80 20.74 17.44 -10.65
C LYS A 80 21.04 16.23 -9.79
N ASP A 81 22.04 15.46 -10.20
CA ASP A 81 22.56 14.33 -9.42
C ASP A 81 23.38 14.80 -8.20
N LYS A 82 23.97 13.85 -7.47
CA LYS A 82 24.83 14.11 -6.31
C LYS A 82 26.13 14.87 -6.63
N ASP A 83 26.60 14.84 -7.88
CA ASP A 83 27.84 15.48 -8.33
C ASP A 83 27.56 16.84 -9.00
N GLY A 84 26.27 17.18 -9.21
CA GLY A 84 25.80 18.43 -9.80
C GLY A 84 25.53 18.36 -11.31
N ASN A 85 25.67 17.19 -11.94
CA ASN A 85 25.37 16.98 -13.35
C ASN A 85 23.85 17.06 -13.59
N GLU A 86 23.47 17.52 -14.77
CA GLU A 86 22.07 17.52 -15.20
C GLU A 86 21.63 16.08 -15.52
N ILE A 87 20.44 15.70 -15.04
CA ILE A 87 19.84 14.38 -15.27
C ILE A 87 18.34 14.50 -15.52
N ASP A 88 17.80 13.59 -16.31
CA ASP A 88 16.36 13.33 -16.35
C ASP A 88 15.95 12.62 -15.06
N LEU A 89 14.80 13.00 -14.52
CA LEU A 89 14.19 12.44 -13.32
C LEU A 89 13.02 11.55 -13.70
N ASP A 90 12.91 10.38 -13.07
CA ASP A 90 11.65 9.65 -13.05
C ASP A 90 10.64 10.46 -12.23
N VAL A 91 9.36 10.42 -12.63
CA VAL A 91 8.25 11.09 -11.95
C VAL A 91 7.10 10.09 -11.78
N TRP A 92 6.63 9.89 -10.54
CA TRP A 92 5.62 8.87 -10.23
C TRP A 92 4.43 9.44 -9.44
N ASP A 93 4.26 9.05 -8.17
CA ASP A 93 3.15 9.43 -7.31
C ASP A 93 2.95 10.95 -7.33
N SER A 94 1.81 11.39 -7.82
CA SER A 94 1.52 12.79 -8.06
C SER A 94 0.10 13.17 -7.65
N TRP A 95 -0.06 14.40 -7.18
CA TRP A 95 -1.34 14.94 -6.70
C TRP A 95 -1.47 16.42 -7.05
N PRO A 96 -2.61 16.86 -7.59
CA PRO A 96 -2.85 18.27 -7.88
C PRO A 96 -2.99 19.09 -6.58
N LEU A 97 -2.75 20.39 -6.68
CA LEU A 97 -3.28 21.32 -5.69
C LEU A 97 -4.81 21.29 -5.78
N GLN A 98 -5.48 20.97 -4.68
CA GLN A 98 -6.94 20.83 -4.62
C GLN A 98 -7.56 21.86 -3.68
N ASN A 99 -8.82 22.22 -3.96
CA ASN A 99 -9.70 22.86 -3.01
C ASN A 99 -10.15 21.85 -1.94
N ALA A 100 -10.74 22.32 -0.84
CA ALA A 100 -11.18 21.46 0.27
C ALA A 100 -12.29 20.44 -0.10
N ASP A 101 -12.95 20.61 -1.26
CA ASP A 101 -13.94 19.69 -1.84
C ASP A 101 -13.33 18.63 -2.77
N GLY A 102 -12.00 18.63 -2.96
CA GLY A 102 -11.29 17.72 -3.88
C GLY A 102 -11.23 18.19 -5.33
N THR A 103 -11.84 19.32 -5.70
CA THR A 103 -11.71 19.87 -7.07
C THR A 103 -10.31 20.47 -7.30
N VAL A 104 -9.81 20.43 -8.53
CA VAL A 104 -8.50 20.99 -8.88
C VAL A 104 -8.51 22.52 -8.70
N ALA A 105 -7.59 23.03 -7.90
CA ALA A 105 -7.49 24.45 -7.59
C ALA A 105 -6.84 25.25 -8.74
N ASN A 106 -7.33 26.47 -8.96
CA ASN A 106 -6.71 27.44 -9.85
C ASN A 106 -5.84 28.40 -9.02
N TYR A 107 -4.53 28.24 -9.05
CA TYR A 107 -3.61 29.16 -8.39
C TYR A 107 -3.17 30.25 -9.38
N LYS A 108 -3.79 31.44 -9.29
CA LYS A 108 -3.42 32.64 -10.07
C LYS A 108 -3.32 32.42 -11.59
N GLY A 109 -4.17 31.55 -12.15
CA GLY A 109 -4.19 31.21 -13.57
C GLY A 109 -3.44 29.92 -13.94
N TYR A 110 -2.96 29.14 -12.95
CA TYR A 110 -2.19 27.92 -13.15
C TYR A 110 -2.84 26.71 -12.47
N ASN A 111 -2.67 25.55 -13.10
CA ASN A 111 -2.83 24.24 -12.45
C ASN A 111 -1.47 23.88 -11.84
N LEU A 112 -1.45 23.40 -10.60
CA LEU A 112 -0.25 22.98 -9.87
C LEU A 112 -0.36 21.49 -9.55
N VAL A 113 0.72 20.73 -9.74
CA VAL A 113 0.84 19.32 -9.37
C VAL A 113 2.12 19.12 -8.58
N PHE A 114 1.99 18.45 -7.44
CA PHE A 114 3.13 17.94 -6.69
C PHE A 114 3.40 16.50 -7.14
N ALA A 115 4.65 16.11 -7.24
CA ALA A 115 5.01 14.74 -7.59
C ALA A 115 6.28 14.29 -6.85
N LEU A 116 6.38 13.00 -6.58
CA LEU A 116 7.65 12.35 -6.26
C LEU A 116 8.49 12.25 -7.54
N ALA A 117 9.73 12.70 -7.46
CA ALA A 117 10.71 12.58 -8.54
C ALA A 117 12.14 12.40 -8.01
N GLY A 118 12.99 11.75 -8.80
CA GLY A 118 14.34 11.36 -8.40
C GLY A 118 15.22 10.80 -9.53
N ASP A 119 16.51 10.64 -9.27
CA ASP A 119 17.44 9.94 -10.16
C ASP A 119 17.03 8.45 -10.31
N PRO A 120 16.70 7.95 -11.52
CA PRO A 120 16.32 6.54 -11.75
C PRO A 120 17.40 5.54 -11.33
N LYS A 121 18.66 5.96 -11.23
CA LYS A 121 19.80 5.12 -10.79
C LYS A 121 19.90 5.02 -9.27
N VAL A 122 19.15 5.83 -8.52
CA VAL A 122 19.22 5.94 -7.05
C VAL A 122 17.81 5.89 -6.48
N GLY A 123 17.30 4.68 -6.24
CA GLY A 123 15.94 4.46 -5.70
C GLY A 123 15.65 5.02 -4.29
N SER A 124 16.58 5.77 -3.70
CA SER A 124 16.39 6.56 -2.48
C SER A 124 16.48 8.09 -2.68
N ASP A 125 16.75 8.61 -3.88
CA ASP A 125 16.71 10.05 -4.21
C ASP A 125 15.28 10.53 -4.43
N THR A 126 14.37 10.23 -3.48
CA THR A 126 12.94 10.56 -3.59
C THR A 126 12.64 11.92 -2.97
N PHE A 127 12.27 12.90 -3.79
CA PHE A 127 11.91 14.25 -3.34
C PHE A 127 10.59 14.72 -3.93
N ILE A 128 9.86 15.58 -3.20
CA ILE A 128 8.66 16.23 -3.72
C ILE A 128 9.08 17.43 -4.58
N TYR A 129 8.72 17.38 -5.86
CA TYR A 129 8.84 18.47 -6.83
C TYR A 129 7.48 19.14 -7.04
N LEU A 130 7.50 20.40 -7.49
CA LEU A 130 6.31 21.14 -7.90
C LEU A 130 6.35 21.41 -9.42
N PHE A 131 5.35 20.90 -10.13
CA PHE A 131 5.12 21.17 -11.54
C PHE A 131 3.91 22.09 -11.72
N TYR A 132 3.91 22.92 -12.77
CA TYR A 132 2.84 23.86 -13.06
C TYR A 132 2.65 24.11 -14.57
N GLN A 133 1.41 24.26 -15.01
CA GLN A 133 1.01 24.68 -16.37
C GLN A 133 -0.06 25.76 -16.28
N LYS A 134 -0.32 26.53 -17.35
CA LYS A 134 -1.46 27.47 -17.31
C LYS A 134 -2.77 26.70 -17.29
N LYS A 135 -3.80 27.29 -16.70
CA LYS A 135 -5.15 26.76 -16.75
C LYS A 135 -5.68 26.83 -18.18
N GLY A 136 -6.00 25.67 -18.76
CA GLY A 136 -6.51 25.53 -20.12
C GLY A 136 -5.51 24.90 -21.09
N ASP A 137 -4.21 24.88 -20.76
CA ASP A 137 -3.22 24.11 -21.50
C ASP A 137 -3.47 22.59 -21.28
N THR A 138 -3.11 21.74 -22.26
CA THR A 138 -3.30 20.28 -22.18
C THR A 138 -2.10 19.46 -22.66
N SER A 139 -1.06 20.07 -23.27
CA SER A 139 0.14 19.32 -23.67
C SER A 139 1.03 19.00 -22.47
N ILE A 140 1.70 17.86 -22.51
CA ILE A 140 2.76 17.50 -21.55
C ILE A 140 3.88 18.55 -21.54
N ASP A 141 4.20 19.17 -22.68
CA ASP A 141 5.18 20.26 -22.81
C ASP A 141 4.85 21.52 -21.99
N SER A 142 3.57 21.73 -21.67
CA SER A 142 3.11 22.94 -20.97
C SER A 142 3.49 22.93 -19.49
N TRP A 143 3.79 21.75 -18.94
CA TRP A 143 4.23 21.57 -17.56
C TRP A 143 5.67 22.03 -17.39
N LYS A 144 5.85 22.99 -16.47
CA LYS A 144 7.14 23.52 -16.04
C LYS A 144 7.46 23.04 -14.64
N ASN A 145 8.75 22.85 -14.36
CA ASN A 145 9.25 22.43 -13.07
C ASN A 145 9.70 23.65 -12.24
N ALA A 146 9.18 23.78 -11.02
CA ALA A 146 9.57 24.80 -10.05
C ALA A 146 10.66 24.30 -9.06
N GLY A 147 11.11 23.05 -9.23
CA GLY A 147 12.11 22.39 -8.40
C GLY A 147 11.53 21.68 -7.17
N ARG A 148 12.43 21.24 -6.29
CA ARG A 148 12.11 20.59 -5.01
C ARG A 148 11.38 21.58 -4.10
N VAL A 149 10.26 21.16 -3.50
CA VAL A 149 9.47 21.97 -2.55
C VAL A 149 10.28 22.28 -1.28
N SER A 150 11.06 21.30 -0.81
CA SER A 150 11.91 21.40 0.37
C SER A 150 13.38 21.54 -0.01
N LYS A 151 14.09 22.44 0.67
CA LYS A 151 15.55 22.57 0.54
C LYS A 151 16.25 21.35 1.14
N ARG A 152 17.33 20.89 0.50
CA ARG A 152 18.29 19.97 1.12
C ARG A 152 18.94 20.73 2.29
N MET A 153 18.77 20.25 3.52
CA MET A 153 19.53 20.78 4.65
C MET A 153 21.01 20.41 4.46
N ILE A 154 21.89 21.38 4.65
CA ILE A 154 23.33 21.13 4.72
C ILE A 154 23.65 20.91 6.20
N THR A 155 24.05 19.70 6.55
CA THR A 155 24.60 19.29 7.85
C THR A 155 26.06 18.92 7.68
#